data_AF-A0A258SMV0-F1
#
_entry.id   AF-A0A258SMV0-F1
#
_cell.length_a   1.000
_cell.length_b   1.000
_cell.length_c   1.000
_cell.angle_alpha   90.00
_cell.angle_beta   90.00
_cell.angle_gamma   90.00
#
_symmetry.space_group_name_H-M   'P 1'
#
loop_
_entity.id
_entity.type
_entity.pdbx_description
1 polymer ?
#
loop_
_entity_poly.entity_id
_entity_poly.type
_entity_poly.pdbx_seq_one_letter_code
_entity_poly.pdbx_strand_id
1 'polypeptide(L)'
;MTNMMQDVVRHGTAARANQLGRSDIAGKTGTTNDARDTWFAGFSPDLVAIAWMGYDQPRSLGRSETGAQSALPIWLNFMGAALKGVPQKGWPMPGGIIPAQIDPATGARASASLLDAVLGTSPGMTEYFYQEFPPPDATGVDWDTESDSFAAPGHAAEPAIPAKPASPGTPAKAPVTVGTPI
;
A
#
# COMPACT_ATOMS: atom_id res chain seq x y z
N MET A 1 6.75 5.71 -11.07
CA MET A 1 6.53 4.43 -10.35
C MET A 1 7.72 4.02 -9.47
N THR A 2 8.93 3.86 -9.99
CA THR A 2 10.07 3.39 -9.19
C THR A 2 10.31 4.23 -7.94
N ASN A 3 10.28 5.57 -8.07
CA ASN A 3 10.45 6.49 -6.94
C ASN A 3 9.46 6.19 -5.78
N MET A 4 8.16 6.09 -6.07
CA MET A 4 7.15 5.70 -5.06
C MET A 4 7.43 4.33 -4.41
N MET A 5 7.90 3.33 -5.18
CA MET A 5 8.26 2.02 -4.63
C MET A 5 9.58 2.03 -3.83
N GLN A 6 10.48 2.97 -4.10
CA GLN A 6 11.64 3.21 -3.24
C GLN A 6 11.20 3.77 -1.88
N ASP A 7 10.15 4.58 -1.81
CA ASP A 7 9.66 5.10 -0.54
C ASP A 7 9.02 4.03 0.35
N VAL A 8 8.41 3.00 -0.25
CA VAL A 8 7.98 1.80 0.50
C VAL A 8 9.16 1.12 1.19
N VAL A 9 10.32 1.08 0.54
CA VAL A 9 11.58 0.52 1.05
C VAL A 9 12.25 1.45 2.05
N ARG A 10 12.20 2.78 1.84
CA ARG A 10 12.86 3.75 2.72
C ARG A 10 12.11 3.95 4.02
N HIS A 11 10.79 4.17 3.94
CA HIS A 11 9.97 4.61 5.06
C HIS A 11 8.70 3.78 5.26
N GLY A 12 8.26 3.03 4.24
CA GLY A 12 7.01 2.27 4.29
C GLY A 12 7.15 0.87 4.88
N THR A 13 6.17 0.03 4.53
CA THR A 13 6.08 -1.37 5.03
C THR A 13 7.28 -2.25 4.71
N ALA A 14 8.15 -1.86 3.78
CA ALA A 14 9.36 -2.59 3.42
C ALA A 14 10.64 -1.98 4.01
N ALA A 15 10.54 -1.08 5.01
CA ALA A 15 11.65 -0.39 5.66
C ALA A 15 12.84 -1.29 6.06
N ARG A 16 12.58 -2.57 6.37
CA ARG A 16 13.60 -3.56 6.69
C ARG A 16 14.58 -3.81 5.53
N ALA A 17 14.19 -3.58 4.29
CA ALA A 17 15.06 -3.73 3.13
C ALA A 17 16.23 -2.71 3.10
N ASN A 18 16.14 -1.61 3.86
CA ASN A 18 17.25 -0.68 4.06
C ASN A 18 18.51 -1.34 4.66
N GLN A 19 18.40 -2.51 5.28
CA GLN A 19 19.54 -3.28 5.79
C GLN A 19 20.54 -3.68 4.70
N LEU A 20 20.15 -3.67 3.42
CA LEU A 20 21.08 -3.85 2.30
C LEU A 20 22.03 -2.66 2.11
N GLY A 21 21.75 -1.50 2.71
CA GLY A 21 22.58 -0.29 2.58
C GLY A 21 22.59 0.30 1.17
N ARG A 22 21.51 0.08 0.41
CA ARG A 22 21.39 0.47 -1.00
C ARG A 22 20.25 1.45 -1.22
N SER A 23 20.50 2.46 -2.05
CA SER A 23 19.50 3.47 -2.42
C SER A 23 18.77 3.18 -3.73
N ASP A 24 19.22 2.17 -4.48
CA ASP A 24 18.69 1.79 -5.79
C ASP A 24 17.60 0.70 -5.75
N ILE A 25 17.21 0.27 -4.56
CA ILE A 25 16.21 -0.78 -4.34
C ILE A 25 14.80 -0.20 -4.24
N ALA A 26 13.87 -0.82 -4.95
CA ALA A 26 12.44 -0.53 -4.88
C ALA A 26 11.67 -1.84 -4.63
N GLY A 27 10.53 -1.79 -3.98
CA GLY A 27 9.73 -2.98 -3.78
C GLY A 27 8.42 -2.75 -3.04
N LYS A 28 7.62 -3.82 -2.94
CA LYS A 28 6.32 -3.79 -2.30
C LYS A 28 6.03 -5.09 -1.56
N THR A 29 5.46 -4.93 -0.37
CA THR A 29 4.88 -6.02 0.43
C THR A 29 3.49 -6.37 -0.08
N GLY A 30 3.17 -7.67 -0.10
CA GLY A 30 1.83 -8.20 -0.32
C GLY A 30 1.44 -9.15 0.81
N THR A 31 0.20 -9.08 1.27
CA THR A 31 -0.38 -10.02 2.25
C THR A 31 -1.83 -10.25 1.85
N THR A 32 -2.24 -11.50 1.68
CA THR A 32 -3.65 -11.81 1.39
C THR A 32 -4.49 -11.76 2.67
N ASN A 33 -5.81 -11.73 2.50
CA ASN A 33 -6.76 -11.82 3.62
C ASN A 33 -6.48 -13.08 4.45
N ASP A 34 -6.67 -12.99 5.77
CA ASP A 34 -6.35 -14.02 6.75
C ASP A 34 -4.89 -14.51 6.74
N ALA A 35 -3.98 -13.74 6.11
CA ALA A 35 -2.56 -14.07 5.96
C ALA A 35 -2.34 -15.48 5.40
N ARG A 36 -3.09 -15.88 4.35
CA ARG A 36 -2.87 -17.18 3.69
C ARG A 36 -1.60 -17.20 2.84
N ASP A 37 -1.29 -16.05 2.26
CA ASP A 37 -0.13 -15.82 1.40
C ASP A 37 0.54 -14.52 1.78
N THR A 38 1.86 -14.55 1.77
CA THR A 38 2.70 -13.37 1.94
C THR A 38 3.66 -13.27 0.78
N TRP A 39 3.87 -12.05 0.30
CA TRP A 39 4.69 -11.75 -0.86
C TRP A 39 5.62 -10.58 -0.57
N PHE A 40 6.78 -10.63 -1.19
CA PHE A 40 7.60 -9.46 -1.40
C PHE A 40 8.13 -9.47 -2.83
N ALA A 41 7.77 -8.43 -3.60
CA ALA A 41 8.30 -8.21 -4.93
C ALA A 41 9.19 -6.98 -4.88
N GLY A 42 10.45 -7.13 -5.29
CA GLY A 42 11.42 -6.04 -5.24
C GLY A 42 12.44 -6.17 -6.34
N PHE A 43 13.09 -5.06 -6.66
CA PHE A 43 14.04 -4.99 -7.75
C PHE A 43 15.13 -3.95 -7.51
N SER A 44 16.27 -4.20 -8.15
CA SER A 44 17.29 -3.21 -8.49
C SER A 44 17.23 -2.93 -10.00
N PRO A 45 18.02 -1.99 -10.55
CA PRO A 45 17.99 -1.68 -11.97
C PRO A 45 18.19 -2.85 -12.93
N ASP A 46 18.96 -3.86 -12.53
CA ASP A 46 19.30 -5.01 -13.41
C ASP A 46 18.73 -6.34 -12.92
N LEU A 47 18.08 -6.40 -11.76
CA LEU A 47 17.60 -7.65 -11.16
C LEU A 47 16.26 -7.47 -10.47
N VAL A 48 15.30 -8.30 -10.87
CA VAL A 48 14.00 -8.44 -10.21
C VAL A 48 13.98 -9.77 -9.45
N ALA A 49 13.48 -9.75 -8.23
CA ALA A 49 13.26 -10.95 -7.44
C ALA A 49 11.92 -10.87 -6.71
N ILE A 50 11.27 -12.02 -6.56
CA ILE A 50 9.99 -12.15 -5.86
C ILE A 50 10.12 -13.32 -4.90
N ALA A 51 9.73 -13.09 -3.65
CA ALA A 51 9.61 -14.12 -2.63
C ALA A 51 8.14 -14.29 -2.26
N TRP A 52 7.72 -15.53 -2.10
CA TRP A 52 6.40 -15.92 -1.63
C TRP A 52 6.53 -16.93 -0.50
N MET A 53 5.59 -16.87 0.43
CA MET A 53 5.37 -17.91 1.42
C MET A 53 3.87 -18.15 1.57
N GLY A 54 3.50 -19.43 1.55
CA GLY A 54 2.15 -19.94 1.75
C GLY A 54 2.20 -21.46 1.90
N TYR A 55 1.04 -22.05 2.14
CA TYR A 55 0.89 -23.51 2.17
C TYR A 55 0.31 -24.01 0.85
N ASP A 56 0.71 -25.21 0.43
CA ASP A 56 0.17 -25.86 -0.79
C ASP A 56 -1.36 -26.00 -0.75
N GLN A 57 -1.90 -26.28 0.45
CA GLN A 57 -3.33 -26.22 0.72
C GLN A 57 -3.62 -24.93 1.50
N PRO A 58 -4.45 -24.01 0.97
CA PRO A 58 -4.63 -22.67 1.55
C PRO A 58 -5.07 -22.72 3.01
N ARG A 59 -4.22 -22.23 3.89
CA ARG A 59 -4.50 -22.04 5.32
C ARG A 59 -3.74 -20.81 5.81
N SER A 60 -4.20 -20.23 6.91
CA SER A 60 -3.54 -19.05 7.49
C SER A 60 -2.11 -19.38 7.94
N LEU A 61 -1.17 -18.47 7.65
CA LEU A 61 0.20 -18.50 8.18
C LEU A 61 0.26 -18.07 9.65
N GLY A 62 -0.79 -17.43 10.15
CA GLY A 62 -0.89 -16.92 11.51
C GLY A 62 -1.25 -15.44 11.54
N ARG A 63 -1.85 -14.99 12.65
CA ARG A 63 -2.43 -13.64 12.77
C ARG A 63 -1.40 -12.50 12.65
N SER A 64 -0.13 -12.78 12.90
CA SER A 64 0.95 -11.79 12.87
C SER A 64 1.81 -11.86 11.60
N GLU A 65 1.50 -12.78 10.69
CA GLU A 65 2.28 -12.98 9.47
C GLU A 65 1.89 -11.95 8.41
N THR A 66 2.90 -11.35 7.78
CA THR A 66 2.75 -10.35 6.72
C THR A 66 3.88 -10.50 5.71
N GLY A 67 3.72 -9.91 4.52
CA GLY A 67 4.80 -9.81 3.52
C GLY A 67 6.12 -9.28 4.09
N ALA A 68 6.06 -8.35 5.05
CA ALA A 68 7.24 -7.80 5.70
C ALA A 68 7.92 -8.79 6.68
N GLN A 69 7.15 -9.68 7.32
CA GLN A 69 7.66 -10.62 8.33
C GLN A 69 8.16 -11.93 7.74
N SER A 70 7.51 -12.47 6.70
CA SER A 70 7.80 -13.81 6.18
C SER A 70 8.50 -13.76 4.82
N ALA A 71 7.90 -13.10 3.83
CA ALA A 71 8.44 -13.09 2.46
C ALA A 71 9.67 -12.16 2.30
N LEU A 72 9.66 -10.97 2.92
CA LEU A 72 10.75 -10.00 2.80
C LEU A 72 12.11 -10.53 3.32
N PRO A 73 12.21 -11.23 4.48
CA PRO A 73 13.48 -11.82 4.91
C PRO A 73 14.06 -12.85 3.93
N ILE A 74 13.21 -13.64 3.25
CA ILE A 74 13.65 -14.57 2.19
C ILE A 74 14.28 -13.77 1.04
N TRP A 75 13.58 -12.73 0.58
CA TRP A 75 14.07 -11.85 -0.48
C TRP A 75 15.38 -11.16 -0.09
N LEU A 76 15.51 -10.69 1.15
CA LEU A 76 16.72 -10.03 1.65
C LEU A 76 17.92 -10.96 1.66
N ASN A 77 17.73 -12.22 2.06
CA ASN A 77 18.80 -13.21 2.05
C ASN A 77 19.34 -13.42 0.62
N PHE A 78 18.43 -13.64 -0.33
CA PHE A 78 18.79 -13.81 -1.74
C PHE A 78 19.47 -12.57 -2.32
N MET A 79 18.85 -11.40 -2.19
CA MET A 79 19.36 -10.16 -2.78
C MET A 79 20.64 -9.66 -2.12
N GLY A 80 20.83 -9.92 -0.82
CA GLY A 80 22.07 -9.62 -0.12
C GLY A 80 23.27 -10.40 -0.70
N ALA A 81 23.05 -11.64 -1.12
CA ALA A 81 24.07 -12.42 -1.83
C ALA A 81 24.20 -11.98 -3.30
N ALA A 82 23.08 -11.85 -4.02
CA ALA A 82 23.06 -11.56 -5.45
C ALA A 82 23.62 -10.18 -5.81
N LEU A 83 23.47 -9.19 -4.92
CA LEU A 83 23.96 -7.82 -5.13
C LEU A 83 25.33 -7.55 -4.52
N LYS A 84 25.99 -8.56 -3.94
CA LYS A 84 27.31 -8.40 -3.35
C LYS A 84 28.34 -8.05 -4.43
N GLY A 85 28.98 -6.90 -4.30
CA GLY A 85 29.96 -6.40 -5.28
C GLY A 85 29.34 -5.80 -6.55
N VAL A 86 28.00 -5.78 -6.67
CA VAL A 86 27.31 -5.13 -7.78
C VAL A 86 27.22 -3.62 -7.50
N PRO A 87 27.73 -2.75 -8.38
CA PRO A 87 27.62 -1.30 -8.19
C PRO A 87 26.18 -0.83 -8.04
N GLN A 88 25.94 0.22 -7.25
CA GLN A 88 24.64 0.88 -7.21
C GLN A 88 24.44 1.72 -8.47
N LYS A 89 23.24 1.68 -9.04
CA LYS A 89 22.87 2.45 -10.23
C LYS A 89 21.71 3.38 -9.89
N GLY A 90 21.81 4.65 -10.29
CA GLY A 90 20.70 5.58 -10.20
C GLY A 90 19.61 5.26 -11.22
N TRP A 91 18.37 5.68 -10.92
CA TRP A 91 17.26 5.62 -11.87
C TRP A 91 17.23 6.93 -12.67
N PRO A 92 17.58 6.92 -13.97
CA PRO A 92 17.50 8.13 -14.77
C PRO A 92 16.04 8.57 -14.92
N MET A 93 15.80 9.87 -14.85
CA MET A 93 14.47 10.43 -15.10
C MET A 93 14.08 10.19 -16.57
N PRO A 94 12.97 9.50 -16.85
CA PRO A 94 12.49 9.33 -18.22
C PRO A 94 12.07 10.68 -18.82
N GLY A 95 12.15 10.79 -20.16
CA GLY A 95 11.59 11.94 -20.87
C GLY A 95 10.07 12.05 -20.65
N GLY A 96 9.56 13.28 -20.67
CA GLY A 96 8.14 13.56 -20.44
C GLY A 96 7.71 13.50 -18.97
N ILE A 97 8.64 13.31 -18.03
CA ILE A 97 8.41 13.48 -16.59
C ILE A 97 9.04 14.79 -16.13
N ILE A 98 8.30 15.59 -15.38
CA ILE A 98 8.77 16.85 -14.80
C ILE A 98 8.71 16.79 -13.27
N PRO A 99 9.73 17.30 -12.56
CA PRO A 99 9.62 17.55 -11.13
C PRO A 99 8.76 18.80 -10.89
N ALA A 100 7.88 18.74 -9.89
CA ALA A 100 7.08 19.88 -9.43
C ALA A 100 7.16 19.98 -7.90
N GLN A 101 7.14 21.21 -7.38
CA GLN A 101 6.91 21.43 -5.95
C GLN A 101 5.40 21.39 -5.69
N ILE A 102 4.99 20.54 -4.76
CA ILE A 102 3.60 20.41 -4.33
C ILE A 102 3.47 20.71 -2.85
N ASP A 103 2.33 21.27 -2.47
CA ASP A 103 1.94 21.31 -1.06
C ASP A 103 1.49 19.90 -0.64
N PRO A 104 2.15 19.26 0.34
CA PRO A 104 1.81 17.89 0.75
C PRO A 104 0.41 17.77 1.37
N ALA A 105 -0.21 18.87 1.82
CA ALA A 105 -1.55 18.86 2.37
C ALA A 105 -2.63 18.83 1.28
N THR A 106 -2.41 19.52 0.16
CA THR A 106 -3.42 19.70 -0.89
C THR A 106 -3.11 18.92 -2.17
N GLY A 107 -1.85 18.54 -2.40
CA GLY A 107 -1.38 17.96 -3.66
C GLY A 107 -1.31 18.97 -4.82
N ALA A 108 -1.70 20.22 -4.59
CA ALA A 108 -1.63 21.28 -5.59
C ALA A 108 -0.19 21.78 -5.75
N ARG A 109 0.08 22.40 -6.91
CA ARG A 109 1.37 23.04 -7.17
C ARG A 109 1.60 24.13 -6.13
N ALA A 110 2.74 24.04 -5.46
CA ALA A 110 3.17 25.07 -4.53
C ALA A 110 3.49 26.36 -5.28
N SER A 111 2.77 27.44 -4.96
CA SER A 111 3.18 28.79 -5.35
C SER A 111 4.25 29.27 -4.36
N ALA A 112 5.48 29.46 -4.83
CA ALA A 112 6.51 30.08 -4.00
C ALA A 112 6.10 31.52 -3.68
N SER A 113 5.81 31.84 -2.42
CA SER A 113 5.65 33.24 -2.02
C SER A 113 7.02 33.92 -1.95
N LEU A 114 7.05 35.24 -2.14
CA LEU A 114 8.27 36.04 -2.00
C LEU A 114 8.86 35.92 -0.58
N LEU A 115 8.00 35.73 0.42
CA LEU A 115 8.39 35.46 1.81
C LEU A 115 9.08 34.10 1.95
N ASP A 116 8.63 33.06 1.25
CA ASP A 116 9.27 31.74 1.31
C ASP A 116 10.68 31.76 0.75
N ALA A 117 10.86 32.49 -0.36
CA ALA A 117 12.17 32.70 -0.95
C ALA A 117 13.12 33.48 -0.03
N VAL A 118 12.62 34.46 0.73
CA VAL A 118 13.40 35.27 1.68
C VAL A 118 13.71 34.51 2.97
N LEU A 119 12.77 33.68 3.45
CA LEU A 119 12.90 32.92 4.69
C LEU A 119 13.61 31.57 4.49
N GLY A 120 13.89 31.17 3.25
CA GLY A 120 14.52 29.88 2.94
C GLY A 120 13.62 28.68 3.28
N THR A 121 12.31 28.90 3.41
CA THR A 121 11.34 27.82 3.57
C THR A 121 11.15 27.13 2.23
N SER A 122 11.30 25.80 2.20
CA SER A 122 11.10 25.05 0.95
C SER A 122 9.61 25.11 0.58
N PRO A 123 9.25 25.52 -0.65
CA PRO A 123 7.84 25.78 -0.99
C PRO A 123 6.94 24.53 -0.98
N GLY A 124 7.50 23.34 -0.85
CA GLY A 124 6.73 22.11 -0.94
C GLY A 124 7.59 20.86 -0.96
N MET A 125 6.93 19.72 -1.13
CA MET A 125 7.54 18.43 -1.43
C MET A 125 7.78 18.33 -2.94
N THR A 126 8.92 17.76 -3.36
CA THR A 126 9.16 17.49 -4.77
C THR A 126 8.50 16.19 -5.17
N GLU A 127 7.61 16.24 -6.16
CA GLU A 127 6.92 15.07 -6.71
C GLU A 127 7.04 15.06 -8.26
N TYR A 128 6.86 13.90 -8.88
CA TYR A 128 7.08 13.71 -10.31
C TYR A 128 5.78 13.50 -11.08
N PHE A 129 5.56 14.30 -12.12
CA PHE A 129 4.35 14.28 -12.94
C PHE A 129 4.68 14.04 -14.41
N TYR A 130 3.73 13.47 -15.16
CA TYR A 130 3.79 13.53 -16.61
C TYR A 130 3.66 14.99 -17.05
N GLN A 131 4.46 15.40 -18.03
CA GLN A 131 4.44 16.77 -18.57
C GLN A 131 3.05 17.17 -19.10
N GLU A 132 2.30 16.21 -19.63
CA GLU A 132 0.93 16.38 -20.13
C GLU A 132 -0.12 16.53 -19.02
N PHE A 133 0.21 16.11 -17.79
CA PHE A 133 -0.67 16.12 -16.62
C PHE A 133 0.03 16.74 -15.42
N PRO A 134 0.40 18.03 -15.48
CA PRO A 134 1.01 18.71 -14.35
C PRO A 134 0.02 18.82 -13.18
N PRO A 135 0.51 19.01 -11.93
CA PRO A 135 -0.38 19.23 -10.80
C PRO A 135 -1.20 20.51 -11.01
N PRO A 136 -2.45 20.54 -10.51
CA PRO A 136 -3.28 21.73 -10.58
C PRO A 136 -2.61 22.88 -9.81
N ASP A 137 -2.75 24.10 -10.31
CA ASP A 137 -2.32 25.26 -9.54
C ASP A 137 -3.18 25.38 -8.27
N ALA A 138 -2.63 26.01 -7.22
CA ALA A 138 -3.36 26.34 -6.02
C ALA A 138 -4.40 27.45 -6.32
N THR A 139 -5.44 27.13 -7.07
CA THR A 139 -6.70 27.88 -7.06
C THR A 139 -7.58 27.25 -5.99
N GLY A 140 -8.44 28.04 -5.34
CA GLY A 140 -9.33 27.56 -4.28
C GLY A 140 -10.37 26.57 -4.82
N VAL A 141 -9.95 25.34 -5.09
CA VAL A 141 -10.80 24.23 -5.52
C VAL A 141 -11.48 23.70 -4.26
N ASP A 142 -12.69 24.21 -4.06
CA ASP A 142 -13.69 23.65 -3.18
C ASP A 142 -14.18 22.34 -3.81
N TRP A 143 -13.81 21.20 -3.20
CA TRP A 143 -14.25 19.87 -3.65
C TRP A 143 -15.76 19.65 -3.43
N ASP A 144 -16.48 20.60 -2.84
CA ASP A 144 -17.92 20.52 -2.56
C ASP A 144 -18.81 21.16 -3.65
N THR A 145 -18.25 21.85 -4.65
CA THR A 145 -19.04 22.61 -5.65
C THR A 145 -19.21 21.96 -7.03
N GLU A 146 -19.15 20.63 -7.14
CA GLU A 146 -19.81 19.91 -8.25
C GLU A 146 -20.78 18.86 -7.72
N SER A 147 -21.86 19.33 -7.10
CA SER A 147 -23.02 18.51 -6.79
C SER A 147 -24.31 19.15 -7.33
N ASP A 148 -24.37 19.42 -8.64
CA ASP A 148 -25.68 19.59 -9.29
C ASP A 148 -25.62 19.46 -10.82
N SER A 149 -25.95 18.26 -11.33
CA SER A 149 -26.86 18.06 -12.48
C SER A 149 -26.92 16.59 -12.94
N PHE A 150 -27.24 15.68 -12.02
CA PHE A 150 -28.04 14.51 -12.38
C PHE A 150 -29.33 14.59 -11.58
N ALA A 151 -30.36 15.18 -12.18
CA ALA A 151 -31.72 15.09 -11.65
C ALA A 151 -32.13 13.61 -11.64
N ALA A 152 -32.07 12.98 -10.47
CA ALA A 152 -32.63 11.65 -10.28
C ALA A 152 -34.15 11.74 -10.43
N PRO A 153 -34.80 10.92 -11.28
CA PRO A 153 -36.26 10.83 -11.28
C PRO A 153 -36.74 10.36 -9.90
N GLY A 154 -37.82 10.97 -9.42
CA GLY A 154 -38.31 10.90 -8.05
C GLY A 154 -38.32 9.49 -7.44
N HIS A 155 -37.85 9.41 -6.19
CA HIS A 155 -37.95 8.24 -5.36
C HIS A 155 -39.43 7.90 -5.11
N ALA A 156 -39.94 6.87 -5.77
CA ALA A 156 -41.04 6.09 -5.21
C ALA A 156 -40.47 5.32 -4.00
N ALA A 157 -41.16 5.39 -2.86
CA ALA A 157 -40.76 4.71 -1.64
C ALA A 157 -40.60 3.20 -1.86
N GLU A 158 -39.40 2.69 -1.60
CA GLU A 158 -39.07 1.27 -1.64
C GLU A 158 -39.62 0.57 -0.36
N PRO A 159 -40.28 -0.58 -0.45
CA PRO A 159 -40.84 -1.25 0.73
C PRO A 159 -39.73 -1.86 1.60
N ALA A 160 -39.91 -1.76 2.91
CA ALA A 160 -38.96 -2.24 3.91
C ALA A 160 -38.65 -3.75 3.77
N ILE A 161 -37.35 -4.09 3.82
CA ILE A 161 -36.85 -5.47 3.81
C ILE A 161 -37.26 -6.15 5.13
N PRO A 162 -37.88 -7.35 5.11
CA PRO A 162 -38.27 -8.04 6.33
C PRO A 162 -37.05 -8.54 7.12
N ALA A 163 -37.15 -8.45 8.45
CA ALA A 163 -36.09 -8.85 9.38
C ALA A 163 -35.69 -10.32 9.22
N LYS A 164 -34.38 -10.57 9.35
CA LYS A 164 -33.74 -11.89 9.30
C LYS A 164 -34.33 -12.84 10.37
N PRO A 165 -34.74 -14.08 10.02
CA PRO A 165 -35.25 -15.03 11.00
C PRO A 165 -34.15 -15.47 11.99
N ALA A 166 -34.54 -15.69 13.24
CA ALA A 166 -33.66 -16.12 14.32
C ALA A 166 -33.04 -17.50 14.06
N SER A 167 -31.76 -17.66 14.40
CA SER A 167 -31.05 -18.93 14.32
C SER A 167 -31.70 -20.00 15.22
N PRO A 168 -31.78 -21.28 14.79
CA PRO A 168 -32.29 -22.36 15.63
C PRO A 168 -31.39 -22.55 16.86
N GLY A 169 -32.02 -22.69 18.03
CA GLY A 169 -31.36 -22.92 19.30
C GLY A 169 -30.58 -24.23 19.36
N THR A 170 -29.47 -24.21 20.09
CA THR A 170 -28.63 -25.36 20.42
C THR A 170 -29.46 -26.50 21.01
N PRO A 171 -29.35 -27.75 20.53
CA PRO A 171 -30.05 -28.87 21.15
C PRO A 171 -29.47 -29.18 22.55
N ALA A 172 -30.37 -29.49 23.49
CA ALA A 172 -30.03 -29.87 24.86
C ALA A 172 -29.21 -31.17 24.90
N LYS A 173 -28.19 -31.22 25.77
CA LYS A 173 -27.44 -32.45 26.07
C LYS A 173 -28.37 -33.47 26.74
N ALA A 174 -28.41 -34.69 26.20
CA ALA A 174 -29.04 -35.84 26.86
C ALA A 174 -28.28 -36.23 28.14
N PRO A 175 -28.96 -36.73 29.19
CA PRO A 175 -28.29 -37.14 30.42
C PRO A 175 -27.49 -38.44 30.20
N VAL A 176 -26.22 -38.42 30.63
CA VAL A 176 -25.35 -39.59 30.67
C VAL A 176 -25.77 -40.46 31.86
N THR A 177 -26.27 -41.66 31.60
CA THR A 177 -26.54 -42.66 32.63
C THR A 177 -25.23 -43.34 33.00
N VAL A 178 -24.79 -43.17 34.25
CA VAL A 178 -23.62 -43.87 34.81
C VAL A 178 -24.06 -45.29 35.18
N GLY A 179 -23.56 -46.29 34.46
CA GLY A 179 -23.65 -47.69 34.85
C GLY A 179 -22.53 -48.04 35.84
N THR A 180 -22.92 -48.54 37.01
CA THR A 180 -22.04 -49.03 38.09
C THR A 180 -21.42 -50.38 37.72
N PRO A 181 -20.16 -50.68 38.11
CA PRO A 181 -19.47 -51.90 37.67
C PRO A 181 -19.79 -53.10 38.56
N ILE A 182 -20.00 -54.27 37.94
CA ILE A 182 -19.65 -55.60 38.47
C ILE A 182 -19.20 -56.45 37.28
#